data_AF-A0A2M6VKM6-F1
#
_entry.id   AF-A0A2M6VKM6-F1
#
_cell.length_a   1.000
_cell.length_b   1.000
_cell.length_c   1.000
_cell.angle_alpha   90.00
_cell.angle_beta   90.00
_cell.angle_gamma   90.00
#
_symmetry.space_group_name_H-M   'P 1'
#
loop_
_entity.id
_entity.type
_entity.pdbx_description
1 polymer ?
#
loop_
_entity_poly.entity_id
_entity_poly.type
_entity_poly.pdbx_seq_one_letter_code
_entity_poly.pdbx_strand_id
1 'polypeptide(L)'
;MSFATTHTATLLKYGGISFIAGAVNHGMFSESRSLITAAFGVCFYLLGSWLEMRLHHDQRLNWADVLGMGIVSSVGLGFFTGGLQHFPDSPDRSVWVVPLGFALSLLAMYYMDWRTRMSVNRLITYALFSVAVVSVGSAVAWTQWVGHADDGHGHTHGQASAQKQDAHAHSSSVADAPTRNVTVTLSDDMRFTPANWQATSGETVRIQLVNAGKVRHEFIIGTEAELQAHAEDMKKPNSSHNHHGSNALSLAAGAKGELVWTFTDAGVLHIACFEPGHYEAGMRGTISVLP
;
A
#
# COMPACT_ATOMS: atom_id res chain seq x y z
N MET A 1 -9.18 9.69 44.26
CA MET A 1 -9.79 8.98 43.10
C MET A 1 -9.12 7.63 42.93
N SER A 2 -9.80 6.63 42.37
CA SER A 2 -9.19 5.30 42.14
C SER A 2 -8.25 5.36 40.94
N PHE A 3 -7.00 4.93 41.13
CA PHE A 3 -6.01 4.75 40.07
C PHE A 3 -6.58 4.00 38.86
N ALA A 4 -7.43 2.99 39.11
CA ALA A 4 -8.05 2.19 38.07
C ALA A 4 -8.87 3.05 37.09
N THR A 5 -9.67 3.99 37.59
CA THR A 5 -10.57 4.78 36.73
C THR A 5 -9.80 5.78 35.86
N THR A 6 -8.78 6.44 36.42
CA THR A 6 -7.90 7.34 35.66
C THR A 6 -7.06 6.58 34.63
N HIS A 7 -6.57 5.40 35.00
CA HIS A 7 -5.81 4.54 34.10
C HIS A 7 -6.68 4.03 32.94
N THR A 8 -7.91 3.58 33.21
CA THR A 8 -8.87 3.16 32.18
C THR A 8 -9.20 4.30 31.21
N ALA A 9 -9.44 5.52 31.71
CA ALA A 9 -9.71 6.68 30.86
C ALA A 9 -8.55 6.97 29.90
N THR A 10 -7.33 6.94 30.44
CA THR A 10 -6.07 7.11 29.70
C THR A 10 -5.91 6.04 28.63
N LEU A 11 -6.09 4.77 29.00
CA LEU A 11 -5.91 3.62 28.10
C LEU A 11 -6.91 3.65 26.94
N LEU A 12 -8.18 3.95 27.20
CA LEU A 12 -9.20 4.08 26.17
C LEU A 12 -8.92 5.26 25.23
N LYS A 13 -8.52 6.41 25.78
CA LYS A 13 -8.23 7.61 24.99
C LYS A 13 -7.03 7.41 24.07
N TYR A 14 -5.88 7.01 24.62
CA TYR A 14 -4.67 6.81 23.81
C TYR A 14 -4.73 5.56 22.94
N GLY A 15 -5.39 4.50 23.41
CA GLY A 15 -5.68 3.32 22.57
C GLY A 15 -6.55 3.67 21.36
N GLY A 16 -7.59 4.49 21.57
CA GLY A 16 -8.43 5.01 20.48
C GLY A 16 -7.64 5.82 19.45
N ILE A 17 -6.78 6.74 19.91
CA ILE A 17 -5.86 7.52 19.03
C ILE A 17 -4.99 6.58 18.18
N SER A 18 -4.41 5.55 18.78
CA SER A 18 -3.57 4.58 18.07
C SER A 18 -4.34 3.78 17.01
N PHE A 19 -5.56 3.34 17.30
CA PHE A 19 -6.40 2.66 16.31
C PHE A 19 -6.77 3.56 15.14
N ILE A 20 -7.12 4.83 15.41
CA ILE A 20 -7.40 5.81 14.35
C ILE A 20 -6.16 6.06 13.51
N ALA A 21 -4.99 6.26 14.14
CA ALA A 21 -3.72 6.46 13.45
C ALA A 21 -3.35 5.26 12.55
N GLY A 22 -3.50 4.04 13.05
CA GLY A 22 -3.27 2.82 12.28
C GLY A 22 -4.26 2.66 11.12
N ALA A 23 -5.53 3.00 11.33
CA ALA A 23 -6.52 3.01 10.28
C ALA A 23 -6.19 4.03 9.18
N VAL A 24 -5.77 5.24 9.55
CA VAL A 24 -5.31 6.27 8.58
C VAL A 24 -4.11 5.78 7.77
N ASN A 25 -3.17 5.07 8.40
CA ASN A 25 -2.03 4.50 7.69
C ASN A 25 -2.45 3.43 6.65
N HIS A 26 -3.30 2.48 7.05
CA HIS A 26 -3.68 1.34 6.22
C HIS A 26 -4.92 1.56 5.34
N GLY A 27 -5.71 2.61 5.58
CA GLY A 27 -6.91 2.93 4.80
C GLY A 27 -6.63 3.27 3.35
N MET A 28 -5.39 3.63 3.04
CA MET A 28 -4.91 3.84 1.68
C MET A 28 -4.67 2.53 0.92
N PHE A 29 -4.71 1.37 1.60
CA PHE A 29 -4.42 0.05 1.03
C PHE A 29 -5.59 -0.96 1.21
N SER A 30 -6.46 -0.78 2.21
CA SER A 30 -7.65 -1.63 2.43
C SER A 30 -8.79 -0.85 3.08
N GLU A 31 -9.72 -0.35 2.26
CA GLU A 31 -10.79 0.55 2.71
C GLU A 31 -11.72 -0.07 3.76
N SER A 32 -12.15 -1.33 3.58
CA SER A 32 -13.15 -1.95 4.47
C SER A 32 -12.62 -2.25 5.87
N ARG A 33 -11.39 -2.78 5.98
CA ARG A 33 -10.76 -3.10 7.27
C ARG A 33 -10.37 -1.84 8.02
N SER A 34 -9.82 -0.86 7.31
CA SER A 34 -9.46 0.43 7.89
C SER A 34 -10.68 1.16 8.46
N LEU A 35 -11.83 1.17 7.76
CA LEU A 35 -13.06 1.78 8.26
C LEU A 35 -13.52 1.17 9.59
N ILE A 36 -13.46 -0.17 9.71
CA ILE A 36 -13.82 -0.87 10.95
C ILE A 36 -12.84 -0.52 12.07
N THR A 37 -11.54 -0.54 11.81
CA THR A 37 -10.50 -0.17 12.78
C THR A 37 -10.65 1.28 13.24
N ALA A 38 -10.93 2.21 12.32
CA ALA A 38 -11.20 3.61 12.63
C ALA A 38 -12.44 3.75 13.53
N ALA A 39 -13.53 3.03 13.23
CA ALA A 39 -14.74 3.06 14.02
C ALA A 39 -14.51 2.59 15.47
N PHE A 40 -13.78 1.48 15.66
CA PHE A 40 -13.37 1.04 17.01
C PHE A 40 -12.52 2.10 17.72
N GLY A 41 -11.56 2.68 17.01
CA GLY A 41 -10.70 3.73 17.55
C GLY A 41 -11.48 4.97 18.00
N VAL A 42 -12.43 5.44 17.20
CA VAL A 42 -13.31 6.57 17.55
C VAL A 42 -14.14 6.23 18.79
N CYS A 43 -14.75 5.04 18.86
CA CYS A 43 -15.54 4.63 20.03
C CYS A 43 -14.70 4.64 21.32
N PHE A 44 -13.50 4.06 21.31
CA PHE A 44 -12.61 4.07 22.48
C PHE A 44 -12.13 5.47 22.83
N TYR A 45 -11.81 6.29 21.84
CA TYR A 45 -11.39 7.67 22.06
C TYR A 45 -12.49 8.49 22.76
N LEU A 46 -13.73 8.40 22.28
CA LEU A 46 -14.88 9.09 22.86
C LEU A 46 -15.19 8.61 24.27
N LEU A 47 -15.15 7.30 24.51
CA LEU A 47 -15.39 6.72 25.83
C LEU A 47 -14.30 7.13 26.85
N GLY A 48 -13.03 7.08 26.44
CA GLY A 48 -11.91 7.52 27.27
C GLY A 48 -11.98 9.01 27.60
N SER A 49 -12.29 9.84 26.61
CA SER A 49 -12.45 11.29 26.79
C SER A 49 -13.66 11.64 27.66
N TRP A 50 -14.78 10.95 27.50
CA TRP A 50 -15.95 11.10 28.36
C TRP A 50 -15.61 10.77 29.82
N LEU A 51 -14.88 9.68 30.06
CA LEU A 51 -14.49 9.25 31.39
C LEU A 51 -13.53 10.28 32.03
N GLU A 52 -12.56 10.77 31.27
CA GLU A 52 -11.63 11.82 31.70
C GLU A 52 -12.35 13.12 32.07
N MET A 53 -13.31 13.58 31.25
CA MET A 53 -14.12 14.77 31.55
C MET A 53 -14.95 14.61 32.83
N ARG A 54 -15.47 13.40 33.10
CA ARG A 54 -16.15 13.11 34.37
C ARG A 54 -15.20 13.08 35.57
N LEU A 55 -13.94 12.72 35.36
CA LEU A 55 -12.96 12.63 36.43
C LEU A 55 -12.38 14.01 36.78
N HIS A 56 -12.23 14.90 35.80
CA HIS A 56 -11.63 16.23 35.98
C HIS A 56 -12.67 17.36 35.97
N HIS A 57 -13.55 17.39 36.98
CA HIS A 57 -14.61 18.40 37.13
C HIS A 57 -14.10 19.86 37.20
N ASP A 58 -12.84 20.09 37.62
CA ASP A 58 -12.26 21.42 37.76
C ASP A 58 -11.66 21.99 36.46
N GLN A 59 -11.47 21.16 35.42
CA GLN A 59 -10.98 21.61 34.11
C GLN A 59 -12.15 21.69 33.13
N ARG A 60 -12.49 22.91 32.69
CA ARG A 60 -13.47 23.14 31.61
C ARG A 60 -12.91 22.68 30.26
N LEU A 61 -12.84 21.37 30.04
CA LEU A 61 -12.60 20.80 28.72
C LEU A 61 -13.91 20.86 27.93
N ASN A 62 -13.89 21.46 26.74
CA ASN A 62 -15.05 21.45 25.85
C ASN A 62 -14.96 20.24 24.91
N TRP A 63 -16.11 19.67 24.53
CA TRP A 63 -16.17 18.55 23.57
C TRP A 63 -15.57 18.92 22.21
N ALA A 64 -15.69 20.19 21.80
CA ALA A 64 -15.05 20.70 20.59
C ALA A 64 -13.52 20.61 20.66
N ASP A 65 -12.93 20.92 21.80
CA ASP A 65 -11.48 20.82 22.00
C ASP A 65 -11.06 19.35 21.97
N VAL A 66 -11.78 18.48 22.68
CA VAL A 66 -11.52 17.03 22.69
C VAL A 66 -11.57 16.45 21.28
N LEU A 67 -12.67 16.63 20.56
CA LEU A 67 -12.84 16.09 19.21
C LEU A 67 -11.80 16.65 18.23
N GLY A 68 -11.59 17.97 18.23
CA GLY A 68 -10.63 18.62 17.35
C GLY A 68 -9.19 18.15 17.61
N MET A 69 -8.78 18.11 18.87
CA MET A 69 -7.43 17.70 19.26
C MET A 69 -7.19 16.20 19.01
N GLY A 70 -8.17 15.37 19.31
CA GLY A 70 -8.10 13.92 19.08
C GLY A 70 -7.95 13.58 17.60
N ILE A 71 -8.75 14.20 16.75
CA ILE A 71 -8.70 13.97 15.30
C ILE A 71 -7.37 14.44 14.73
N VAL A 72 -6.97 15.69 15.02
CA VAL A 72 -5.71 16.24 14.49
C VAL A 72 -4.51 15.44 14.98
N SER A 73 -4.48 15.07 16.26
CA SER A 73 -3.40 14.25 16.83
C SER A 73 -3.34 12.86 16.20
N SER A 74 -4.49 12.20 16.01
CA SER A 74 -4.54 10.83 15.47
C SER A 74 -4.16 10.78 14.00
N VAL A 75 -4.68 11.73 13.21
CA VAL A 75 -4.34 11.86 11.78
C VAL A 75 -2.88 12.24 11.61
N GLY A 76 -2.39 13.23 12.38
CA GLY A 76 -0.99 13.64 12.34
C GLY A 76 -0.04 12.52 12.69
N LEU A 77 -0.31 11.80 13.80
CA LEU A 77 0.49 10.66 14.20
C LEU A 77 0.45 9.53 13.16
N GLY A 78 -0.73 9.23 12.60
CA GLY A 78 -0.89 8.19 11.58
C GLY A 78 -0.14 8.49 10.28
N PHE A 79 -0.17 9.74 9.80
CA PHE A 79 0.62 10.16 8.65
C PHE A 79 2.12 10.14 8.95
N PHE A 80 2.53 10.61 10.13
CA PHE A 80 3.94 10.65 10.50
C PHE A 80 4.53 9.24 10.59
N THR A 81 3.93 8.36 11.39
CA THR A 81 4.44 7.00 11.58
C THR A 81 4.23 6.13 10.33
N GLY A 82 3.10 6.30 9.66
CA GLY A 82 2.79 5.58 8.43
C GLY A 82 3.71 5.92 7.26
N GLY A 83 3.97 7.21 7.06
CA GLY A 83 4.94 7.66 6.05
C GLY A 83 6.36 7.17 6.34
N LEU A 84 6.75 7.04 7.61
CA LEU A 84 8.05 6.46 7.97
C LEU A 84 8.13 4.96 7.68
N GLN A 85 7.05 4.21 7.96
CA GLN A 85 6.99 2.76 7.74
C GLN A 85 7.01 2.39 6.26
N HIS A 86 6.30 3.15 5.43
CA HIS A 86 6.17 2.92 3.99
C HIS A 86 7.09 3.81 3.14
N PHE A 87 8.13 4.38 3.75
CA PHE A 87 9.08 5.21 3.04
C PHE A 87 9.82 4.45 1.93
N PRO A 88 10.34 3.22 2.18
CA PRO A 88 10.97 2.42 1.13
C PRO A 88 10.01 2.03 0.02
N ASP A 89 8.75 1.71 0.35
CA ASP A 89 7.75 1.22 -0.61
C ASP A 89 7.19 2.35 -1.50
N SER A 90 7.10 3.57 -0.97
CA SER A 90 6.44 4.70 -1.63
C SER A 90 7.13 6.04 -1.35
N PRO A 91 8.41 6.21 -1.77
CA PRO A 91 9.23 7.37 -1.40
C PRO A 91 8.62 8.71 -1.84
N ASP A 92 8.02 8.78 -3.04
CA ASP A 92 7.39 10.01 -3.55
C ASP A 92 6.17 10.45 -2.74
N ARG A 93 5.48 9.49 -2.10
CA ARG A 93 4.39 9.79 -1.18
C ARG A 93 4.94 10.18 0.18
N SER A 94 5.85 9.36 0.70
CA SER A 94 6.35 9.49 2.07
C SER A 94 7.15 10.77 2.29
N VAL A 95 7.81 11.30 1.24
CA VAL A 95 8.60 12.54 1.30
C VAL A 95 7.79 13.74 1.81
N TRP A 96 6.50 13.83 1.49
CA TRP A 96 5.62 14.91 1.93
C TRP A 96 4.65 14.50 3.03
N VAL A 97 4.25 13.23 3.10
CA VAL A 97 3.35 12.72 4.15
C VAL A 97 4.01 12.78 5.54
N VAL A 98 5.30 12.44 5.65
CA VAL A 98 6.02 12.47 6.93
C VAL A 98 6.08 13.89 7.53
N PRO A 99 6.55 14.93 6.80
CA PRO A 99 6.53 16.29 7.32
C PRO A 99 5.13 16.82 7.65
N LEU A 100 4.12 16.47 6.82
CA LEU A 100 2.74 16.87 7.06
C LEU A 100 2.20 16.27 8.36
N GLY A 101 2.39 14.96 8.56
CA GLY A 101 1.97 14.27 9.77
C GLY A 101 2.62 14.87 11.02
N PHE A 102 3.93 15.12 10.95
CA PHE A 102 4.67 15.75 12.05
C PHE A 102 4.14 17.17 12.38
N ALA A 103 3.87 17.99 11.37
CA ALA A 103 3.32 19.33 11.56
C ALA A 103 1.92 19.31 12.19
N LEU A 104 1.06 18.37 11.79
CA LEU A 104 -0.25 18.16 12.40
C LEU A 104 -0.13 17.71 13.87
N SER A 105 0.82 16.83 14.19
CA SER A 105 1.10 16.42 15.57
C SER A 105 1.60 17.59 16.44
N LEU A 106 2.47 18.45 15.90
CA LEU A 106 2.90 19.67 16.59
C LEU A 106 1.73 20.64 16.84
N LEU A 107 0.84 20.79 15.86
CA LEU A 107 -0.35 21.61 16.00
C LEU A 107 -1.26 21.07 17.10
N ALA A 108 -1.51 19.76 17.13
CA ALA A 108 -2.26 19.12 18.21
C ALA A 108 -1.61 19.37 19.58
N MET A 109 -0.29 19.19 19.70
CA MET A 109 0.46 19.42 20.93
C MET A 109 0.37 20.89 21.41
N TYR A 110 0.44 21.86 20.49
CA TYR A 110 0.29 23.28 20.83
C TYR A 110 -1.04 23.57 21.52
N TYR A 111 -2.14 23.06 20.95
CA TYR A 111 -3.48 23.26 21.49
C TYR A 111 -3.71 22.53 22.81
N MET A 112 -3.11 21.34 22.98
CA MET A 112 -3.29 20.50 24.17
C MET A 112 -2.56 21.03 25.40
N ASP A 113 -1.30 21.44 25.28
CA ASP A 113 -0.45 21.61 26.48
C ASP A 113 0.41 22.89 26.46
N TRP A 114 0.76 23.39 25.28
CA TRP A 114 1.78 24.43 25.16
C TRP A 114 1.22 25.86 25.10
N ARG A 115 -0.05 26.05 24.69
CA ARG A 115 -0.67 27.38 24.54
C ARG A 115 -0.58 28.27 25.78
N THR A 116 -0.48 27.68 26.98
CA THR A 116 -0.39 28.40 28.27
C THR A 116 1.01 28.43 28.88
N ARG A 117 1.96 27.64 28.37
CA ARG A 117 3.25 27.39 29.04
C ARG A 117 4.45 28.10 28.41
N MET A 118 4.40 28.51 27.13
CA MET A 118 5.50 29.27 26.52
C MET A 118 5.03 30.42 25.65
N SER A 119 5.93 31.39 25.47
CA SER A 119 5.77 32.49 24.51
C SER A 119 5.62 31.95 23.09
N VAL A 120 4.62 32.47 22.37
CA VAL A 120 4.30 32.10 20.98
C VAL A 120 5.53 32.08 20.08
N ASN A 121 6.45 33.05 20.21
CA ASN A 121 7.66 33.11 19.39
C ASN A 121 8.56 31.87 19.56
N ARG A 122 8.81 31.42 20.80
CA ARG A 122 9.64 30.22 21.04
C ARG A 122 8.98 28.96 20.49
N LEU A 123 7.66 28.89 20.54
CA LEU A 123 6.90 27.79 19.96
C LEU A 123 6.99 27.78 18.43
N ILE A 124 6.82 28.95 17.80
CA ILE A 124 6.98 29.10 16.35
C ILE A 124 8.40 28.73 15.94
N THR A 125 9.43 29.21 16.64
CA THR A 125 10.82 28.85 16.34
C THR A 125 11.06 27.36 16.46
N TYR A 126 10.57 26.73 17.54
CA TYR A 126 10.66 25.27 17.72
C TYR A 126 9.94 24.51 16.60
N ALA A 127 8.71 24.92 16.26
CA ALA A 127 7.92 24.27 15.22
C ALA A 127 8.59 24.39 13.84
N LEU A 128 9.03 25.60 13.46
CA LEU A 128 9.72 25.83 12.19
C LEU A 128 11.03 25.04 12.11
N PHE A 129 11.83 25.07 13.18
CA PHE A 129 13.09 24.34 13.22
C PHE A 129 12.88 22.82 13.12
N SER A 130 11.97 22.27 13.92
CA SER A 130 11.71 20.83 13.93
C SER A 130 11.06 20.35 12.63
N VAL A 131 10.10 21.09 12.06
CA VAL A 131 9.51 20.78 10.74
C VAL A 131 10.57 20.87 9.65
N ALA A 132 11.48 21.85 9.69
CA ALA A 132 12.58 21.95 8.74
C ALA A 132 13.52 20.74 8.86
N VAL A 133 13.90 20.33 10.07
CA VAL A 133 14.73 19.14 10.31
C VAL A 133 14.06 17.87 9.78
N VAL A 134 12.78 17.67 10.08
CA VAL A 134 12.03 16.50 9.57
C VAL A 134 11.89 16.54 8.05
N SER A 135 11.65 17.71 7.47
CA SER A 135 11.55 17.87 6.01
C SER A 135 12.88 17.59 5.31
N VAL A 136 13.99 18.09 5.85
CA VAL A 136 15.33 17.80 5.33
C VAL A 136 15.65 16.31 5.48
N GLY A 137 15.37 15.70 6.63
CA GLY A 137 15.55 14.27 6.83
C GLY A 137 14.72 13.43 5.84
N SER A 138 13.47 13.84 5.60
CA SER A 138 12.57 13.23 4.62
C SER A 138 13.09 13.39 3.19
N ALA A 139 13.62 14.56 2.83
CA ALA A 139 14.24 14.80 1.52
C ALA A 139 15.52 13.97 1.32
N VAL A 140 16.37 13.86 2.35
CA VAL A 140 17.57 13.01 2.32
C VAL A 140 17.17 11.54 2.17
N ALA A 141 16.20 11.06 2.95
CA ALA A 141 15.67 9.72 2.79
C ALA A 141 15.12 9.51 1.37
N TRP A 142 14.35 10.46 0.85
CA TRP A 142 13.89 10.42 -0.54
C TRP A 142 15.05 10.30 -1.52
N THR A 143 16.15 11.06 -1.39
CA THR A 143 17.31 10.88 -2.29
C THR A 143 17.99 9.50 -2.19
N GLN A 144 17.81 8.78 -1.08
CA GLN A 144 18.32 7.41 -0.91
C GLN A 144 17.38 6.36 -1.49
N TRP A 145 16.07 6.60 -1.48
CA TRP A 145 15.06 5.62 -1.88
C TRP A 145 14.40 5.93 -3.24
N VAL A 146 14.56 7.17 -3.74
CA VAL A 146 14.11 7.58 -5.08
C VAL A 146 14.95 6.85 -6.12
N GLY A 147 14.29 6.11 -7.00
CA GLY A 147 14.94 5.16 -7.91
C GLY A 147 15.12 3.75 -7.34
N HIS A 148 15.16 3.55 -6.01
CA HIS A 148 15.10 2.21 -5.41
C HIS A 148 13.69 1.62 -5.38
N ALA A 149 12.65 2.46 -5.49
CA ALA A 149 11.30 1.99 -5.85
C ALA A 149 11.23 1.36 -7.25
N ASP A 150 12.27 1.59 -8.08
CA ASP A 150 12.46 1.09 -9.45
C ASP A 150 13.61 0.06 -9.58
N ASP A 151 14.31 -0.28 -8.48
CA ASP A 151 15.44 -1.24 -8.51
C ASP A 151 15.00 -2.71 -8.41
N GLY A 152 13.97 -3.03 -9.19
CA GLY A 152 13.81 -4.33 -9.83
C GLY A 152 14.28 -4.27 -11.29
N HIS A 153 15.49 -3.76 -11.54
CA HIS A 153 16.22 -3.79 -12.82
C HIS A 153 15.39 -3.73 -14.12
N GLY A 154 15.06 -2.52 -14.57
CA GLY A 154 14.82 -2.25 -15.99
C GLY A 154 16.13 -2.31 -16.79
N HIS A 155 16.51 -3.50 -17.26
CA HIS A 155 17.55 -3.63 -18.31
C HIS A 155 16.91 -4.05 -19.63
N THR A 156 17.00 -3.17 -20.61
CA THR A 156 16.72 -3.46 -22.02
C THR A 156 17.85 -4.32 -22.61
N HIS A 157 17.44 -5.35 -23.35
CA HIS A 157 18.18 -6.17 -24.33
C HIS A 157 19.13 -7.28 -23.84
N GLY A 158 18.62 -8.51 -23.98
CA GLY A 158 19.26 -9.63 -24.67
C GLY A 158 20.73 -9.92 -24.41
N GLN A 159 21.01 -10.85 -23.49
CA GLN A 159 21.94 -11.95 -23.72
C GLN A 159 21.75 -13.04 -22.65
N ALA A 160 21.83 -14.29 -23.12
CA ALA A 160 21.61 -15.49 -22.34
C ALA A 160 22.64 -15.67 -21.21
N SER A 161 22.15 -16.00 -20.01
CA SER A 161 22.90 -16.80 -19.05
C SER A 161 21.94 -17.70 -18.28
N ALA A 162 22.23 -18.99 -18.36
CA ALA A 162 21.41 -20.08 -17.89
C ALA A 162 21.37 -20.22 -16.36
N GLN A 163 20.30 -20.90 -15.92
CA GLN A 163 20.24 -21.90 -14.85
C GLN A 163 19.73 -21.47 -13.46
N LYS A 164 18.45 -21.72 -13.22
CA LYS A 164 18.01 -22.84 -12.35
C LYS A 164 16.64 -23.35 -12.81
N GLN A 165 16.56 -24.67 -13.00
CA GLN A 165 15.37 -25.41 -13.38
C GLN A 165 14.36 -25.42 -12.24
N ASP A 166 13.15 -24.96 -12.53
CA ASP A 166 11.94 -25.53 -11.97
C ASP A 166 11.03 -25.94 -13.15
N ALA A 167 10.52 -27.16 -13.04
CA ALA A 167 9.91 -27.92 -14.12
C ALA A 167 8.47 -27.48 -14.41
N HIS A 168 8.07 -27.65 -15.68
CA HIS A 168 6.75 -27.40 -16.29
C HIS A 168 6.53 -26.00 -16.91
N ALA A 169 7.56 -25.42 -17.52
CA ALA A 169 7.38 -24.29 -18.44
C ALA A 169 6.76 -24.76 -19.77
N HIS A 170 5.47 -24.45 -19.98
CA HIS A 170 4.74 -24.56 -21.26
C HIS A 170 5.17 -23.48 -22.28
N SER A 171 6.46 -23.16 -22.37
CA SER A 171 6.97 -22.15 -23.30
C SER A 171 8.32 -22.58 -23.88
N SER A 172 8.41 -22.67 -25.21
CA SER A 172 9.67 -22.78 -25.93
C SER A 172 10.17 -21.39 -26.32
N SER A 173 11.45 -21.12 -26.04
CA SER A 173 12.16 -19.86 -26.29
C SER A 173 12.59 -19.67 -27.75
N VAL A 174 11.73 -19.99 -28.72
CA VAL A 174 12.03 -19.75 -30.14
C VAL A 174 11.14 -18.62 -30.64
N ALA A 175 11.79 -17.52 -31.04
CA ALA A 175 11.19 -16.29 -31.55
C ALA A 175 10.43 -16.52 -32.87
N ASP A 176 9.21 -17.05 -32.76
CA ASP A 176 8.24 -16.93 -33.84
C ASP A 176 7.60 -15.54 -33.77
N ALA A 177 7.37 -14.91 -34.93
CA ALA A 177 6.73 -13.59 -34.97
C ALA A 177 5.30 -13.72 -34.41
N PRO A 178 4.88 -12.84 -33.48
CA PRO A 178 3.56 -12.97 -32.89
C PRO A 178 2.49 -12.89 -33.97
N THR A 179 1.61 -13.88 -33.98
CA THR A 179 0.55 -14.05 -34.97
C THR A 179 -0.67 -13.21 -34.66
N ARG A 180 -0.80 -12.77 -33.40
CA ARG A 180 -1.92 -11.95 -32.92
C ARG A 180 -1.53 -11.03 -31.77
N ASN A 181 -2.18 -9.87 -31.70
CA ASN A 181 -2.09 -8.95 -30.58
C ASN A 181 -3.36 -9.02 -29.74
N VAL A 182 -3.22 -9.02 -28.41
CA VAL A 182 -4.31 -8.91 -27.45
C VAL A 182 -4.00 -7.77 -26.50
N THR A 183 -4.90 -6.80 -26.36
CA THR A 183 -4.76 -5.75 -25.36
C THR A 183 -5.53 -6.15 -24.10
N VAL A 184 -4.86 -6.16 -22.96
CA VAL A 184 -5.45 -6.38 -21.64
C VAL A 184 -5.26 -5.13 -20.80
N THR A 185 -6.36 -4.57 -20.32
CA THR A 185 -6.37 -3.40 -19.43
C THR A 185 -6.46 -3.86 -17.98
N LEU A 186 -5.63 -3.30 -17.12
CA LEU A 186 -5.61 -3.50 -15.67
C LEU A 186 -6.16 -2.24 -15.02
N SER A 187 -7.11 -2.38 -14.09
CA SER A 187 -7.80 -1.25 -13.46
C SER A 187 -7.96 -1.40 -11.95
N ASP A 188 -8.18 -0.26 -11.28
CA ASP A 188 -8.29 -0.17 -9.81
C ASP A 188 -9.58 -0.80 -9.26
N ASP A 189 -10.50 -1.24 -10.12
CA ASP A 189 -11.63 -2.11 -9.75
C ASP A 189 -11.21 -3.58 -9.55
N MET A 190 -9.91 -3.86 -9.60
CA MET A 190 -9.31 -5.19 -9.41
C MET A 190 -9.75 -6.16 -10.50
N ARG A 191 -9.79 -5.71 -11.77
CA ARG A 191 -10.20 -6.52 -12.92
C ARG A 191 -9.21 -6.42 -14.08
N PHE A 192 -9.15 -7.50 -14.83
CA PHE A 192 -8.56 -7.53 -16.17
C PHE A 192 -9.67 -7.32 -17.21
N THR A 193 -9.42 -6.51 -18.24
CA THR A 193 -10.34 -6.33 -19.36
C THR A 193 -9.61 -6.57 -20.68
N PRO A 194 -9.89 -7.67 -21.41
CA PRO A 194 -10.83 -8.74 -21.06
C PRO A 194 -10.32 -9.63 -19.92
N ALA A 195 -11.23 -10.10 -19.06
CA ALA A 195 -10.91 -11.05 -18.00
C ALA A 195 -10.74 -12.48 -18.53
N ASN A 196 -11.43 -12.80 -19.63
CA ASN A 196 -11.38 -14.11 -20.25
C ASN A 196 -11.21 -13.94 -21.75
N TRP A 197 -10.27 -14.68 -22.34
CA TRP A 197 -10.01 -14.66 -23.77
C TRP A 197 -9.43 -16.01 -24.22
N GLN A 198 -9.33 -16.19 -25.53
CA GLN A 198 -8.94 -17.48 -26.12
C GLN A 198 -7.62 -17.34 -26.88
N ALA A 199 -6.84 -18.41 -26.88
CA ALA A 199 -5.67 -18.62 -27.72
C ALA A 199 -5.76 -19.99 -28.39
N THR A 200 -4.87 -20.29 -29.32
CA THR A 200 -4.76 -21.63 -29.94
C THR A 200 -3.43 -22.27 -29.57
N SER A 201 -3.39 -23.59 -29.47
CA SER A 201 -2.16 -24.36 -29.29
C SER A 201 -1.19 -24.09 -30.46
N GLY A 202 0.07 -23.81 -30.15
CA GLY A 202 1.10 -23.32 -31.07
C GLY A 202 1.04 -21.82 -31.37
N GLU A 203 0.06 -21.06 -30.86
CA GLU A 203 -0.07 -19.63 -31.14
C GLU A 203 0.92 -18.80 -30.31
N THR A 204 1.63 -17.86 -30.97
CA THR A 204 2.41 -16.81 -30.27
C THR A 204 1.63 -15.51 -30.25
N VAL A 205 1.23 -15.07 -29.05
CA VAL A 205 0.43 -13.86 -28.84
C VAL A 205 1.28 -12.76 -28.23
N ARG A 206 1.19 -11.56 -28.79
CA ARG A 206 1.70 -10.33 -28.19
C ARG A 206 0.62 -9.72 -27.30
N ILE A 207 0.79 -9.87 -26.00
CA ILE A 207 -0.13 -9.37 -24.98
C ILE A 207 0.31 -7.96 -24.60
N GLN A 208 -0.44 -6.96 -25.03
CA GLN A 208 -0.22 -5.56 -24.69
C GLN A 208 -0.97 -5.24 -23.40
N LEU A 209 -0.22 -4.91 -22.36
CA LEU A 209 -0.76 -4.63 -21.04
C LEU A 209 -0.81 -3.13 -20.82
N VAL A 210 -1.97 -2.64 -20.38
CA VAL A 210 -2.21 -1.22 -20.09
C VAL A 210 -2.72 -1.09 -18.67
N ASN A 211 -1.92 -0.52 -17.78
CA ASN A 211 -2.40 -0.14 -16.47
C ASN A 211 -3.14 1.20 -16.58
N ALA A 212 -4.48 1.14 -16.58
CA ALA A 212 -5.35 2.32 -16.58
C ALA A 212 -5.64 2.85 -15.16
N GLY A 213 -5.10 2.17 -14.15
CA GLY A 213 -5.23 2.48 -12.75
C GLY A 213 -4.21 3.48 -12.21
N LYS A 214 -4.38 3.82 -10.94
CA LYS A 214 -3.51 4.70 -10.15
C LYS A 214 -2.59 3.93 -9.21
N VAL A 215 -2.77 2.62 -9.08
CA VAL A 215 -1.88 1.75 -8.31
C VAL A 215 -1.09 0.84 -9.25
N ARG A 216 -0.01 0.24 -8.72
CA ARG A 216 0.75 -0.78 -9.44
C ARG A 216 -0.14 -2.00 -9.68
N HIS A 217 0.00 -2.62 -10.84
CA HIS A 217 -0.69 -3.85 -11.17
C HIS A 217 0.26 -4.82 -11.83
N GLU A 218 -0.12 -6.09 -11.77
CA GLU A 218 0.67 -7.18 -12.31
C GLU A 218 -0.20 -8.10 -13.16
N PHE A 219 0.45 -8.76 -14.11
CA PHE A 219 -0.12 -9.81 -14.93
C PHE A 219 0.80 -11.03 -14.91
N ILE A 220 0.35 -12.11 -14.26
CA ILE A 220 1.04 -13.41 -14.27
C ILE A 220 0.17 -14.44 -14.98
N ILE A 221 0.74 -15.21 -15.90
CA ILE A 221 0.11 -16.37 -16.55
C ILE A 221 0.59 -17.65 -15.86
N GLY A 222 -0.32 -18.56 -15.50
CA GLY A 222 0.05 -19.87 -14.97
C GLY A 222 -1.12 -20.85 -14.92
N THR A 223 -0.86 -22.10 -14.55
CA THR A 223 -1.93 -23.04 -14.21
C THR A 223 -2.61 -22.63 -12.89
N GLU A 224 -3.83 -23.11 -12.66
CA GLU A 224 -4.54 -22.82 -11.40
C GLU A 224 -3.73 -23.24 -10.17
N ALA A 225 -3.10 -24.42 -10.23
CA ALA A 225 -2.29 -24.96 -9.15
C ALA A 225 -1.06 -24.09 -8.86
N GLU A 226 -0.36 -23.61 -9.89
CA GLU A 226 0.81 -22.72 -9.73
C GLU A 226 0.40 -21.38 -9.13
N LEU A 227 -0.66 -20.76 -9.65
CA LEU A 227 -1.12 -19.47 -9.14
C LEU A 227 -1.67 -19.58 -7.72
N GLN A 228 -2.29 -20.71 -7.35
CA GLN A 228 -2.73 -20.94 -5.98
C GLN A 228 -1.56 -21.17 -5.02
N ALA A 229 -0.59 -22.00 -5.40
CA ALA A 229 0.63 -22.21 -4.61
C ALA A 229 1.38 -20.89 -4.40
N HIS A 230 1.44 -20.06 -5.44
CA HIS A 230 2.01 -18.72 -5.38
C HIS A 230 1.23 -17.81 -4.42
N ALA A 231 -0.11 -17.80 -4.49
CA ALA A 231 -0.97 -17.06 -3.57
C ALA A 231 -0.75 -17.46 -2.10
N GLU A 232 -0.50 -18.74 -1.84
CA GLU A 232 -0.20 -19.26 -0.51
C GLU A 232 1.20 -18.84 -0.03
N ASP A 233 2.17 -18.78 -0.92
CA ASP A 233 3.51 -18.29 -0.58
C ASP A 233 3.51 -16.81 -0.23
N MET A 234 2.76 -15.99 -0.96
CA MET A 234 2.62 -14.54 -0.70
C MET A 234 1.96 -14.20 0.64
N LYS A 235 1.28 -15.15 1.29
CA LYS A 235 0.72 -14.95 2.64
C LYS A 235 1.79 -15.06 3.74
N LYS A 236 3.00 -15.53 3.42
CA LYS A 236 4.08 -15.68 4.39
C LYS A 236 4.76 -14.32 4.62
N PRO A 237 5.07 -13.95 5.88
CA PRO A 237 5.56 -12.61 6.23
C PRO A 237 6.93 -12.21 5.65
N ASN A 238 7.67 -13.14 5.03
CA ASN A 238 8.97 -12.90 4.41
C ASN A 238 8.99 -13.23 2.91
N SER A 239 7.82 -13.43 2.27
CA SER A 239 7.81 -13.69 0.83
C SER A 239 8.03 -12.39 0.07
N SER A 240 8.91 -12.44 -0.94
CA SER A 240 9.21 -11.28 -1.79
C SER A 240 8.15 -11.18 -2.88
N HIS A 241 7.51 -10.01 -3.00
CA HIS A 241 6.53 -9.69 -4.05
C HIS A 241 7.18 -9.38 -5.42
N ASN A 242 8.42 -9.84 -5.63
CA ASN A 242 9.14 -9.66 -6.88
C ASN A 242 8.91 -10.86 -7.79
N HIS A 243 7.90 -10.79 -8.67
CA HIS A 243 7.61 -11.85 -9.62
C HIS A 243 8.36 -11.60 -10.93
N HIS A 244 9.64 -11.96 -10.93
CA HIS A 244 10.46 -11.99 -12.12
C HIS A 244 10.40 -13.37 -12.77
N GLY A 245 9.36 -13.60 -13.57
CA GLY A 245 9.21 -14.79 -14.41
C GLY A 245 8.98 -14.39 -15.87
N SER A 246 9.34 -15.27 -16.81
CA SER A 246 9.01 -15.09 -18.24
C SER A 246 7.51 -15.02 -18.51
N ASN A 247 6.69 -15.39 -17.52
CA ASN A 247 5.23 -15.41 -17.54
C ASN A 247 4.60 -14.26 -16.73
N ALA A 248 5.39 -13.30 -16.24
CA ALA A 248 4.91 -12.21 -15.39
C ALA A 248 5.36 -10.84 -15.90
N LEU A 249 4.49 -9.84 -15.77
CA LEU A 249 4.82 -8.44 -16.02
C LEU A 249 4.15 -7.53 -14.98
N SER A 250 4.96 -6.73 -14.29
CA SER A 250 4.51 -5.66 -13.38
C SER A 250 4.49 -4.30 -14.10
N LEU A 251 3.46 -3.50 -13.86
CA LEU A 251 3.26 -2.17 -14.44
C LEU A 251 2.92 -1.14 -13.37
N ALA A 252 3.73 -0.07 -13.31
CA ALA A 252 3.40 1.13 -12.54
C ALA A 252 2.09 1.79 -13.03
N ALA A 253 1.55 2.70 -12.22
CA ALA A 253 0.33 3.45 -12.55
C ALA A 253 0.45 4.16 -13.90
N GLY A 254 -0.56 4.01 -14.76
CA GLY A 254 -0.56 4.59 -16.11
C GLY A 254 0.42 3.97 -17.11
N ALA A 255 1.26 3.01 -16.69
CA ALA A 255 2.27 2.42 -17.54
C ALA A 255 1.67 1.42 -18.54
N LYS A 256 2.45 1.15 -19.59
CA LYS A 256 2.16 0.14 -20.59
C LYS A 256 3.35 -0.77 -20.73
N GLY A 257 3.09 -2.03 -21.01
CA GLY A 257 4.14 -3.00 -21.32
C GLY A 257 3.62 -4.11 -22.21
N GLU A 258 4.49 -5.05 -22.50
CA GLU A 258 4.21 -6.11 -23.43
C GLU A 258 4.79 -7.42 -22.94
N LEU A 259 4.02 -8.49 -23.11
CA LEU A 259 4.43 -9.86 -22.88
C LEU A 259 4.17 -10.67 -24.16
N VAL A 260 5.20 -11.25 -24.76
CA VAL A 260 5.06 -12.17 -25.89
C VAL A 260 5.05 -13.59 -25.34
N TRP A 261 3.97 -14.33 -25.60
CA TRP A 261 3.74 -15.65 -25.04
C TRP A 261 3.32 -16.65 -26.11
N THR A 262 3.98 -17.82 -26.12
CA THR A 262 3.62 -18.94 -27.01
C THR A 262 2.86 -19.98 -26.22
N PHE A 263 1.62 -20.25 -26.61
CA PHE A 263 0.77 -21.25 -25.97
C PHE A 263 1.04 -22.62 -26.57
N THR A 264 1.72 -23.53 -25.86
CA THR A 264 2.13 -24.82 -26.43
C THR A 264 1.11 -25.94 -26.29
N ASP A 265 0.30 -25.91 -25.22
CA ASP A 265 -0.59 -27.00 -24.86
C ASP A 265 -2.04 -26.49 -24.73
N ALA A 266 -2.98 -27.23 -25.31
CA ALA A 266 -4.39 -26.94 -25.18
C ALA A 266 -4.84 -27.16 -23.72
N GLY A 267 -5.72 -26.30 -23.23
CA GLY A 267 -6.12 -26.30 -21.82
C GLY A 267 -6.60 -24.92 -21.34
N VAL A 268 -6.72 -24.76 -20.03
CA VAL A 268 -7.05 -23.47 -19.42
C VAL A 268 -5.85 -22.99 -18.62
N LEU A 269 -5.35 -21.83 -19.01
CA LEU A 269 -4.42 -21.06 -18.19
C LEU A 269 -5.18 -19.97 -17.44
N HIS A 270 -4.61 -19.53 -16.35
CA HIS A 270 -5.15 -18.50 -15.48
C HIS A 270 -4.26 -17.27 -15.52
N ILE A 271 -4.87 -16.12 -15.30
CA ILE A 271 -4.17 -14.85 -15.08
C ILE A 271 -4.50 -14.30 -13.71
N ALA A 272 -3.52 -13.70 -13.04
CA ALA A 272 -3.68 -13.13 -11.71
C ALA A 272 -2.76 -11.93 -11.48
N CYS A 273 -3.14 -11.09 -10.52
CA CYS A 273 -2.32 -10.01 -9.97
C CYS A 273 -2.10 -10.28 -8.47
N PHE A 274 -0.85 -10.37 -8.02
CA PHE A 274 -0.50 -10.67 -6.62
C PHE A 274 0.01 -9.46 -5.84
N GLU A 275 -0.23 -8.25 -6.35
CA GLU A 275 -0.14 -7.06 -5.53
C GLU A 275 -0.98 -7.23 -4.26
N PRO A 276 -0.49 -6.79 -3.09
CA PRO A 276 -1.17 -7.03 -1.82
C PRO A 276 -2.67 -6.69 -1.84
N GLY A 277 -3.52 -7.72 -1.72
CA GLY A 277 -4.97 -7.61 -1.69
C GLY A 277 -5.69 -7.65 -3.04
N HIS A 278 -4.98 -7.61 -4.18
CA HIS A 278 -5.59 -7.60 -5.51
C HIS A 278 -6.16 -8.97 -5.89
N TYR A 279 -5.40 -10.05 -5.62
CA TYR A 279 -5.84 -11.42 -5.87
C TYR A 279 -7.10 -11.77 -5.06
N GLU A 280 -7.11 -11.43 -3.76
CA GLU A 280 -8.25 -11.64 -2.87
C GLU A 280 -9.47 -10.81 -3.26
N ALA A 281 -9.27 -9.62 -3.85
CA ALA A 281 -10.34 -8.79 -4.41
C ALA A 281 -10.87 -9.32 -5.76
N GLY A 282 -10.29 -10.41 -6.27
CA GLY A 282 -10.75 -11.13 -7.45
C GLY A 282 -10.10 -10.65 -8.75
N MET A 283 -8.90 -10.06 -8.69
CA MET A 283 -8.12 -9.71 -9.88
C MET A 283 -7.51 -10.96 -10.52
N ARG A 284 -8.37 -11.71 -11.19
CA ARG A 284 -8.07 -12.98 -11.85
C ARG A 284 -8.88 -13.15 -13.13
N GLY A 285 -8.41 -14.02 -14.01
CA GLY A 285 -9.02 -14.29 -15.29
C GLY A 285 -8.55 -15.62 -15.88
N THR A 286 -9.01 -15.94 -17.09
CA THR A 286 -8.66 -17.19 -17.77
C THR A 286 -8.28 -16.97 -19.23
N ILE A 287 -7.40 -17.84 -19.72
CA ILE A 287 -7.03 -17.95 -21.13
C ILE A 287 -7.36 -19.39 -21.54
N SER A 288 -8.39 -19.57 -22.36
CA SER A 288 -8.71 -20.89 -22.92
C SER A 288 -7.86 -21.12 -24.17
N VAL A 289 -6.94 -22.08 -24.10
CA VAL A 289 -6.10 -22.52 -25.21
C VAL A 289 -6.81 -23.64 -25.94
N LEU A 290 -7.32 -23.33 -27.13
CA LEU A 290 -8.01 -24.27 -27.99
C LEU A 290 -7.00 -25.18 -28.71
N PRO A 291 -7.39 -26.42 -29.07
CA PRO A 291 -6.58 -27.31 -29.89
C PRO A 291 -6.22 -26.74 -31.27
#